data_AF-A0A8H6AB55-F1
#
_entry.id   AF-A0A8H6AB55-F1
#
_cell.length_a   1.000
_cell.length_b   1.000
_cell.length_c   1.000
_cell.angle_alpha   90.00
_cell.angle_beta   90.00
_cell.angle_gamma   90.00
#
_symmetry.space_group_name_H-M   'P 1'
#
loop_
_entity.id
_entity.type
_entity.pdbx_description
1 polymer ?
#
loop_
_entity_poly.entity_id
_entity_poly.type
_entity_poly.pdbx_seq_one_letter_code
_entity_poly.pdbx_strand_id
1 'polypeptide(L)'
;MLASSLTQFRVDWVDGISGDAMDPKAYPPRLDDSGRPSMLPGEIGSWRAHTNAIQKVVSERLTSALILEDDVDWDVTLKNQLQEFALGSRAVQKDGESSETPYGEDWDLLWLGHCGIKCHSNDPFYMLHDQTAVPYAHLPRYWQGPAVHETVEDRNDTRIVCGIKESVCSYAYAIKYHAAQKLLAALSVSPSDQAMPPGEPIIFDVLLGRLCGTGYLKCISSYPSLMGVWKPAGSRSKHSDIQDLKDPAPTETPSEVAGSLGVMYSTMLNLPALLDGRSLVHSAVADVLSPELKLSEVQLTEGGLYKSDHGRIYSVTG
;
A
#
# COMPACT_ATOMS: atom_id res chain seq x y z
N MET A 1 8.13 -3.14 -15.60
CA MET A 1 9.29 -2.74 -16.45
C MET A 1 9.01 -1.51 -17.30
N LEU A 2 7.93 -1.49 -18.10
CA LEU A 2 7.66 -0.32 -18.97
C LEU A 2 7.28 0.93 -18.16
N ALA A 3 6.29 0.83 -17.26
CA ALA A 3 5.90 1.92 -16.39
C ALA A 3 7.09 2.46 -15.59
N SER A 4 7.85 1.57 -14.95
CA SER A 4 9.03 1.95 -14.16
C SER A 4 10.09 2.65 -15.02
N SER A 5 10.32 2.20 -16.25
CA SER A 5 11.24 2.88 -17.17
C SER A 5 10.79 4.31 -17.50
N LEU A 6 9.49 4.51 -17.76
CA LEU A 6 8.93 5.81 -18.14
C LEU A 6 8.90 6.80 -16.97
N THR A 7 8.67 6.31 -15.75
CA THR A 7 8.70 7.14 -14.52
C THR A 7 10.07 7.16 -13.84
N GLN A 8 11.09 6.56 -14.48
CA GLN A 8 12.48 6.49 -14.03
C GLN A 8 12.67 5.83 -12.65
N PHE A 9 11.96 4.73 -12.42
CA PHE A 9 12.19 3.78 -11.35
C PHE A 9 12.94 2.56 -11.88
N ARG A 10 13.90 2.09 -11.09
CA ARG A 10 14.53 0.79 -11.30
C ARG A 10 13.93 -0.20 -10.31
N VAL A 11 13.55 -1.36 -10.81
CA VAL A 11 13.02 -2.47 -10.01
C VAL A 11 13.93 -3.67 -10.16
N ASP A 12 14.15 -4.38 -9.05
CA ASP A 12 14.80 -5.69 -9.04
C ASP A 12 13.71 -6.73 -8.74
N TRP A 13 13.70 -7.81 -9.52
CA TRP A 13 12.66 -8.83 -9.42
C TRP A 13 12.97 -9.86 -8.33
N VAL A 14 11.92 -10.30 -7.65
CA VAL A 14 11.92 -11.47 -6.79
C VAL A 14 10.84 -12.39 -7.33
N ASP A 15 11.22 -13.61 -7.69
CA ASP A 15 10.29 -14.55 -8.31
C ASP A 15 9.18 -14.94 -7.32
N GLY A 16 7.94 -14.89 -7.81
CA GLY A 16 6.80 -15.46 -7.11
C GLY A 16 6.92 -16.98 -7.01
N ILE A 17 6.31 -17.55 -5.97
CA ILE A 17 6.26 -19.00 -5.77
C ILE A 17 4.80 -19.42 -5.73
N SER A 18 4.41 -20.36 -6.59
CA SER A 18 3.08 -20.97 -6.51
C SER A 18 2.97 -21.80 -5.22
N GLY A 19 1.89 -21.60 -4.45
CA GLY A 19 1.63 -22.40 -3.25
C GLY A 19 1.47 -23.89 -3.56
N ASP A 20 0.97 -24.25 -4.74
CA ASP A 20 0.82 -25.65 -5.16
C ASP A 20 2.16 -26.37 -5.40
N ALA A 21 3.21 -25.60 -5.70
CA ALA A 21 4.56 -26.12 -5.93
C ALA A 21 5.39 -26.19 -4.64
N MET A 22 4.87 -25.72 -3.51
CA MET A 22 5.59 -25.69 -2.23
C MET A 22 5.45 -27.00 -1.45
N ASP A 23 6.56 -27.50 -0.90
CA ASP A 23 6.53 -28.57 0.11
C ASP A 23 5.78 -28.06 1.36
N PRO A 24 4.81 -28.81 1.91
CA PRO A 24 4.08 -28.41 3.12
C PRO A 24 4.97 -28.08 4.33
N LYS A 25 6.20 -28.63 4.41
CA LYS A 25 7.17 -28.28 5.46
C LYS A 25 7.69 -26.84 5.34
N ALA A 26 7.51 -26.23 4.17
CA ALA A 26 7.90 -24.87 3.87
C ALA A 26 6.73 -23.89 4.07
N TYR A 27 5.54 -24.36 4.46
CA TYR A 27 4.38 -23.52 4.73
C TYR A 27 4.61 -22.58 5.91
N PRO A 28 3.78 -21.53 6.03
CA PRO A 28 3.81 -20.61 7.16
C PRO A 28 3.81 -21.36 8.49
N PRO A 29 4.63 -20.96 9.48
CA PRO A 29 4.59 -21.60 10.78
C PRO A 29 3.21 -21.41 11.40
N ARG A 30 2.82 -22.36 12.27
CA ARG A 30 1.52 -22.33 12.97
C ARG A 30 0.29 -22.40 12.05
N LEU A 31 0.44 -22.69 10.75
CA LEU A 31 -0.68 -22.82 9.82
C LEU A 31 -1.69 -23.88 10.29
N ASP A 32 -1.20 -25.00 10.83
CA ASP A 32 -2.02 -26.13 11.28
C ASP A 32 -2.49 -26.01 12.74
N ASP A 33 -2.31 -24.85 13.39
CA ASP A 33 -2.79 -24.63 14.75
C ASP A 33 -4.31 -24.80 14.83
N SER A 34 -4.78 -25.47 15.88
CA SER A 34 -6.21 -25.72 16.09
C SER A 34 -7.04 -24.44 16.05
N GLY A 35 -8.11 -24.45 15.24
CA GLY A 35 -9.04 -23.34 15.10
C GLY A 35 -8.58 -22.24 14.13
N ARG A 36 -7.39 -22.37 13.53
CA ARG A 36 -6.92 -21.42 12.52
C ARG A 36 -7.64 -21.61 11.18
N PRO A 37 -8.06 -20.53 10.49
CA PRO A 37 -8.57 -20.64 9.13
C PRO A 37 -7.53 -21.20 8.16
N SER A 38 -7.94 -22.08 7.26
CA SER A 38 -7.10 -22.58 6.17
C SER A 38 -6.71 -21.46 5.22
N MET A 39 -5.48 -21.48 4.73
CA MET A 39 -5.03 -20.60 3.65
C MET A 39 -5.25 -21.24 2.28
N LEU A 40 -5.60 -20.44 1.28
CA LEU A 40 -5.61 -20.83 -0.13
C LEU A 40 -4.17 -21.02 -0.65
N PRO A 41 -3.93 -21.84 -1.68
CA PRO A 41 -2.61 -21.97 -2.30
C PRO A 41 -2.04 -20.62 -2.76
N GLY A 42 -2.87 -19.74 -3.33
CA GLY A 42 -2.48 -18.38 -3.71
C GLY A 42 -2.02 -17.52 -2.53
N GLU A 43 -2.69 -17.63 -1.37
CA GLU A 43 -2.29 -16.93 -0.13
C GLU A 43 -0.97 -17.45 0.42
N ILE A 44 -0.73 -18.77 0.34
CA ILE A 44 0.55 -19.39 0.73
C ILE A 44 1.67 -18.91 -0.19
N GLY A 45 1.42 -18.86 -1.50
CA GLY A 45 2.37 -18.37 -2.51
C GLY A 45 2.72 -16.90 -2.33
N SER A 46 1.71 -16.04 -2.16
CA SER A 46 1.88 -14.62 -1.83
C SER A 46 2.72 -14.44 -0.57
N TRP A 47 2.38 -15.17 0.49
CA TRP A 47 3.13 -15.09 1.74
C TRP A 47 4.60 -15.50 1.53
N ARG A 48 4.86 -16.62 0.85
CA ARG A 48 6.25 -17.01 0.55
C ARG A 48 6.99 -15.95 -0.30
N ALA A 49 6.35 -15.38 -1.32
CA ALA A 49 6.96 -14.35 -2.18
C ALA A 49 7.39 -13.11 -1.37
N HIS A 50 6.52 -12.59 -0.51
CA HIS A 50 6.88 -11.48 0.39
C HIS A 50 7.97 -11.87 1.39
N THR A 51 7.94 -13.10 1.94
CA THR A 51 9.02 -13.60 2.81
C THR A 51 10.37 -13.53 2.09
N ASN A 52 10.43 -13.98 0.84
CA ASN A 52 11.66 -14.01 0.04
C ASN A 52 12.18 -12.59 -0.23
N ALA A 53 11.28 -11.65 -0.56
CA ALA A 53 11.65 -10.25 -0.75
C ALA A 53 12.23 -9.64 0.54
N ILE A 54 11.63 -9.90 1.69
CA ILE A 54 12.13 -9.44 3.00
C ILE A 54 13.47 -10.12 3.34
N GLN A 55 13.64 -11.41 3.02
CA GLN A 55 14.91 -12.12 3.19
C GLN A 55 16.03 -11.49 2.37
N LYS A 56 15.74 -11.03 1.14
CA LYS A 56 16.71 -10.32 0.30
C LYS A 56 17.18 -9.01 0.94
N VAL A 57 16.28 -8.24 1.56
CA VAL A 57 16.64 -7.02 2.33
C VAL A 57 17.69 -7.34 3.40
N VAL A 58 17.50 -8.44 4.12
CA VAL A 58 18.41 -8.85 5.20
C VAL A 58 19.71 -9.44 4.65
N SER A 59 19.65 -10.32 3.64
CA SER A 59 20.84 -10.99 3.10
C SER A 59 21.79 -10.02 2.40
N GLU A 60 21.25 -9.01 1.72
CA GLU A 60 22.02 -7.98 1.02
C GLU A 60 22.34 -6.76 1.88
N ARG A 61 21.84 -6.72 3.12
CA ARG A 61 22.03 -5.61 4.07
C ARG A 61 21.58 -4.26 3.51
N LEU A 62 20.44 -4.24 2.83
CA LEU A 62 19.82 -3.01 2.34
C LEU A 62 19.30 -2.21 3.54
N THR A 63 19.66 -0.92 3.62
CA THR A 63 19.21 -0.03 4.72
C THR A 63 17.69 0.05 4.80
N SER A 64 17.03 0.11 3.65
CA SER A 64 15.60 -0.03 3.45
C SER A 64 15.31 -0.49 2.03
N ALA A 65 14.15 -1.08 1.80
CA ALA A 65 13.68 -1.43 0.47
C ALA A 65 12.18 -1.13 0.30
N LEU A 66 11.78 -0.73 -0.90
CA LEU A 66 10.39 -0.67 -1.33
C LEU A 66 10.04 -1.99 -2.04
N ILE A 67 9.06 -2.71 -1.51
CA ILE A 67 8.56 -3.99 -2.03
C ILE A 67 7.20 -3.71 -2.68
N LEU A 68 7.03 -4.19 -3.91
CA LEU A 68 5.86 -3.98 -4.76
C LEU A 68 5.34 -5.33 -5.25
N GLU A 69 4.02 -5.48 -5.27
CA GLU A 69 3.37 -6.56 -6.04
C GLU A 69 3.51 -6.28 -7.55
N ASP A 70 3.46 -7.32 -8.39
CA ASP A 70 3.74 -7.20 -9.82
C ASP A 70 2.57 -6.61 -10.63
N ASP A 71 1.37 -6.64 -10.07
CA ASP A 71 0.16 -6.01 -10.61
C ASP A 71 -0.09 -4.60 -10.06
N VAL A 72 0.91 -3.96 -9.43
CA VAL A 72 0.80 -2.59 -8.94
C VAL A 72 0.74 -1.57 -10.08
N ASP A 73 -0.03 -0.50 -9.88
CA ASP A 73 0.03 0.72 -10.68
C ASP A 73 0.22 1.95 -9.79
N TRP A 74 0.74 3.03 -10.36
CA TRP A 74 1.00 4.27 -9.64
C TRP A 74 0.79 5.49 -10.52
N ASP A 75 0.65 6.64 -9.87
CA ASP A 75 0.45 7.91 -10.55
C ASP A 75 1.70 8.31 -11.32
N VAL A 76 1.55 8.88 -12.52
CA VAL A 76 2.68 9.44 -13.28
C VAL A 76 3.49 10.48 -12.48
N THR A 77 2.86 11.10 -11.48
CA THR A 77 3.44 12.06 -10.54
C THR A 77 3.93 11.43 -9.24
N LEU A 78 4.06 10.09 -9.14
CA LEU A 78 4.42 9.37 -7.91
C LEU A 78 5.60 9.98 -7.15
N LYS A 79 6.60 10.54 -7.83
CA LYS A 79 7.74 11.20 -7.15
C LYS A 79 7.32 12.42 -6.32
N ASN A 80 6.35 13.21 -6.80
CA ASN A 80 5.76 14.32 -6.06
C ASN A 80 4.97 13.79 -4.86
N GLN A 81 4.13 12.78 -5.08
CA GLN A 81 3.37 12.13 -4.00
C GLN A 81 4.29 11.55 -2.91
N LEU A 82 5.44 10.98 -3.28
CA LEU A 82 6.43 10.46 -2.33
C LEU A 82 7.13 11.59 -1.55
N GLN A 83 7.34 12.76 -2.15
CA GLN A 83 7.86 13.94 -1.46
C GLN A 83 6.84 14.50 -0.46
N GLU A 84 5.57 14.56 -0.83
CA GLU A 84 4.48 14.97 0.06
C GLU A 84 4.25 13.96 1.18
N PHE A 85 4.30 12.67 0.87
CA PHE A 85 4.27 11.60 1.87
C PHE A 85 5.44 11.72 2.84
N ALA A 86 6.65 12.05 2.35
CA ALA A 86 7.81 12.32 3.19
C ALA A 86 7.57 13.49 4.17
N LEU A 87 6.97 14.60 3.73
CA LEU A 87 6.58 15.70 4.63
C LEU A 87 5.64 15.21 5.73
N GLY A 88 4.57 14.51 5.36
CA GLY A 88 3.59 14.01 6.33
C GLY A 88 4.16 12.93 7.25
N SER A 89 5.00 12.04 6.73
CA SER A 89 5.64 10.97 7.48
C SER A 89 6.55 11.52 8.57
N ARG A 90 7.34 12.55 8.28
CA ARG A 90 8.14 13.24 9.30
C ARG A 90 7.26 13.96 10.32
N ALA A 91 6.23 14.67 9.86
CA ALA A 91 5.36 15.45 10.73
C ALA A 91 4.63 14.59 11.78
N VAL A 92 4.24 13.35 11.45
CA VAL A 92 3.55 12.46 12.40
C VAL A 92 4.49 11.70 13.35
N GLN A 93 5.81 11.85 13.18
CA GLN A 93 6.82 11.27 14.07
C GLN A 93 7.18 12.25 15.19
N LYS A 94 7.67 11.72 16.32
CA LYS A 94 8.00 12.52 17.51
C LYS A 94 9.14 13.52 17.28
N ASP A 95 10.05 13.22 16.35
CA ASP A 95 11.26 14.02 16.07
C ASP A 95 11.14 14.87 14.78
N GLY A 96 9.90 15.20 14.38
CA GLY A 96 9.49 15.56 13.02
C GLY A 96 10.21 16.70 12.28
N GLU A 97 11.06 17.49 12.95
CA GLU A 97 11.81 18.59 12.33
C GLU A 97 13.31 18.32 12.14
N SER A 98 13.88 17.27 12.75
CA SER A 98 15.34 17.08 12.83
C SER A 98 15.91 15.89 12.05
N SER A 99 15.12 15.28 11.18
CA SER A 99 15.55 14.08 10.46
C SER A 99 16.36 14.40 9.20
N GLU A 100 17.51 13.73 9.06
CA GLU A 100 18.35 13.77 7.86
C GLU A 100 17.80 12.88 6.71
N THR A 101 16.81 12.02 6.98
CA THR A 101 16.20 11.16 5.96
C THR A 101 14.84 11.67 5.50
N PRO A 102 14.48 11.46 4.21
CA PRO A 102 13.25 12.00 3.65
C PRO A 102 11.99 11.58 4.42
N TYR A 103 11.94 10.35 4.92
CA TYR A 103 10.75 9.79 5.57
C TYR A 103 10.85 9.76 7.10
N GLY A 104 11.84 10.44 7.69
CA GLY A 104 12.06 10.36 9.13
C GLY A 104 12.78 9.10 9.57
N GLU A 105 13.18 9.06 10.84
CA GLU A 105 13.89 7.92 11.41
C GLU A 105 12.99 6.94 12.17
N ASP A 106 11.86 7.41 12.70
CA ASP A 106 11.04 6.65 13.65
C ASP A 106 9.90 5.86 12.98
N TRP A 107 10.25 5.07 11.96
CA TRP A 107 9.35 4.11 11.30
C TRP A 107 10.05 2.78 11.05
N ASP A 108 9.28 1.70 11.12
CA ASP A 108 9.71 0.34 10.75
C ASP A 108 9.19 -0.02 9.34
N LEU A 109 7.95 0.36 9.03
CA LEU A 109 7.29 0.10 7.76
C LEU A 109 6.49 1.32 7.24
N LEU A 110 6.61 1.62 5.95
CA LEU A 110 5.76 2.60 5.24
C LEU A 110 4.81 1.83 4.33
N TRP A 111 3.51 1.89 4.57
CA TRP A 111 2.51 1.21 3.75
C TRP A 111 2.05 2.18 2.65
N LEU A 112 2.44 1.93 1.40
CA LEU A 112 2.23 2.88 0.29
C LEU A 112 1.13 2.41 -0.68
N GLY A 113 0.80 1.12 -0.64
CA GLY A 113 -0.18 0.47 -1.48
C GLY A 113 -1.06 -0.46 -0.66
N HIS A 114 -2.34 -0.12 -0.49
CA HIS A 114 -3.30 -0.88 0.32
C HIS A 114 -4.72 -0.78 -0.22
N CYS A 115 -5.60 -1.60 0.34
CA CYS A 115 -7.05 -1.53 0.12
C CYS A 115 -7.79 -1.14 1.41
N GLY A 116 -7.19 -0.29 2.24
CA GLY A 116 -7.84 0.33 3.40
C GLY A 116 -6.89 0.41 4.58
N ILE A 117 -7.09 1.43 5.42
CA ILE A 117 -6.33 1.61 6.65
C ILE A 117 -7.23 2.11 7.79
N LYS A 118 -6.75 1.98 9.02
CA LYS A 118 -7.18 2.80 10.17
C LYS A 118 -5.97 3.44 10.84
N CYS A 119 -6.03 4.73 11.06
CA CYS A 119 -5.05 5.47 11.85
C CYS A 119 -5.23 5.18 13.34
N HIS A 120 -4.18 5.44 14.14
CA HIS A 120 -4.30 5.43 15.60
C HIS A 120 -5.27 6.53 16.06
N SER A 121 -6.30 6.12 16.79
CA SER A 121 -7.28 7.02 17.40
C SER A 121 -6.57 7.79 18.52
N ASN A 122 -6.46 9.12 18.39
CA ASN A 122 -5.78 10.10 19.29
C ASN A 122 -4.39 10.59 18.84
N ASP A 123 -3.74 9.90 17.91
CA ASP A 123 -2.46 10.37 17.36
C ASP A 123 -2.70 11.49 16.32
N PRO A 124 -1.79 12.46 16.20
CA PRO A 124 -1.84 13.42 15.10
C PRO A 124 -1.77 12.70 13.74
N PHE A 125 -2.51 13.22 12.77
CA PHE A 125 -2.34 12.89 11.36
C PHE A 125 -2.01 14.15 10.59
N TYR A 126 -1.18 14.02 9.56
CA TYR A 126 -0.90 15.09 8.62
C TYR A 126 -1.98 15.11 7.54
N MET A 127 -2.47 16.27 7.16
CA MET A 127 -3.46 16.43 6.09
C MET A 127 -3.00 17.54 5.16
N LEU A 128 -3.01 17.25 3.86
CA LEU A 128 -2.62 18.16 2.79
C LEU A 128 -3.66 18.15 1.66
N HIS A 129 -3.70 19.23 0.89
CA HIS A 129 -4.42 19.25 -0.37
C HIS A 129 -3.60 18.51 -1.42
N ASP A 130 -4.24 17.59 -2.14
CA ASP A 130 -3.60 16.76 -3.16
C ASP A 130 -4.61 16.44 -4.27
N GLN A 131 -4.45 17.09 -5.42
CA GLN A 131 -5.27 16.88 -6.63
C GLN A 131 -5.14 15.48 -7.24
N THR A 132 -4.19 14.67 -6.78
CA THR A 132 -3.97 13.29 -7.20
C THR A 132 -4.56 12.27 -6.22
N ALA A 133 -5.17 12.73 -5.12
CA ALA A 133 -5.92 11.89 -4.21
C ALA A 133 -7.22 11.43 -4.87
N VAL A 134 -7.40 10.11 -5.00
CA VAL A 134 -8.63 9.54 -5.57
C VAL A 134 -9.82 9.88 -4.67
N PRO A 135 -10.86 10.55 -5.17
CA PRO A 135 -12.03 10.89 -4.37
C PRO A 135 -12.70 9.65 -3.79
N TYR A 136 -13.27 9.77 -2.59
CA TYR A 136 -13.94 8.66 -1.89
C TYR A 136 -14.95 7.91 -2.76
N ALA A 137 -15.77 8.64 -3.52
CA ALA A 137 -16.78 8.08 -4.42
C ALA A 137 -16.21 7.16 -5.53
N HIS A 138 -14.91 7.26 -5.81
CA HIS A 138 -14.21 6.51 -6.84
C HIS A 138 -13.14 5.56 -6.28
N LEU A 139 -13.01 5.45 -4.96
CA LEU A 139 -12.10 4.47 -4.38
C LEU A 139 -12.56 3.05 -4.72
N PRO A 140 -11.62 2.13 -4.98
CA PRO A 140 -11.96 0.72 -5.03
C PRO A 140 -12.47 0.27 -3.65
N ARG A 141 -13.03 -0.94 -3.59
CA ARG A 141 -13.51 -1.49 -2.31
C ARG A 141 -12.40 -1.48 -1.27
N TYR A 142 -12.53 -0.61 -0.28
CA TYR A 142 -11.68 -0.61 0.89
C TYR A 142 -12.25 -1.56 1.95
N TRP A 143 -11.41 -2.44 2.46
CA TRP A 143 -11.75 -3.47 3.45
C TRP A 143 -11.47 -3.04 4.89
N GLN A 144 -10.77 -1.92 5.05
CA GLN A 144 -10.55 -1.27 6.34
C GLN A 144 -10.84 0.22 6.24
N GLY A 145 -11.43 0.76 7.30
CA GLY A 145 -11.76 2.16 7.43
C GLY A 145 -12.81 2.40 8.53
N PRO A 146 -13.23 3.66 8.72
CA PRO A 146 -12.58 4.86 8.19
C PRO A 146 -11.11 4.97 8.68
N ALA A 147 -10.22 5.48 7.83
CA ALA A 147 -8.85 5.87 8.16
C ALA A 147 -8.81 6.77 9.40
N VAL A 148 -9.59 7.85 9.42
CA VAL A 148 -9.71 8.74 10.60
C VAL A 148 -11.17 8.93 11.00
N HIS A 149 -11.97 9.43 10.06
CA HIS A 149 -13.39 9.72 10.23
C HIS A 149 -14.00 10.02 8.85
N GLU A 150 -15.27 9.66 8.63
CA GLU A 150 -15.97 9.80 7.34
C GLU A 150 -15.88 11.24 6.78
N THR A 151 -16.01 12.26 7.64
CA THR A 151 -15.94 13.68 7.23
C THR A 151 -14.57 14.16 6.74
N VAL A 152 -13.50 13.39 6.98
CA VAL A 152 -12.17 13.63 6.41
C VAL A 152 -12.04 12.91 5.08
N GLU A 153 -12.57 11.70 4.99
CA GLU A 153 -12.45 10.83 3.81
C GLU A 153 -13.31 11.28 2.65
N ASP A 154 -14.49 11.83 2.94
CA ASP A 154 -15.40 12.40 1.94
C ASP A 154 -14.86 13.70 1.30
N ARG A 155 -13.69 14.19 1.73
CA ARG A 155 -13.07 15.38 1.15
C ARG A 155 -12.31 15.01 -0.11
N ASN A 156 -12.75 15.57 -1.23
CA ASN A 156 -11.98 15.53 -2.46
C ASN A 156 -10.64 16.26 -2.29
N ASP A 157 -9.69 15.90 -3.15
CA ASP A 157 -8.36 16.51 -3.24
C ASP A 157 -7.65 16.62 -1.88
N THR A 158 -7.83 15.62 -1.03
CA THR A 158 -7.27 15.57 0.31
C THR A 158 -6.53 14.26 0.50
N ARG A 159 -5.27 14.36 0.90
CA ARG A 159 -4.51 13.20 1.36
C ARG A 159 -4.17 13.39 2.84
N ILE A 160 -4.24 12.30 3.58
CA ILE A 160 -3.73 12.24 4.94
C ILE A 160 -2.54 11.29 5.02
N VAL A 161 -1.67 11.51 6.01
CA VAL A 161 -0.59 10.61 6.41
C VAL A 161 -0.67 10.43 7.91
N CYS A 162 -0.60 9.18 8.39
CA CYS A 162 -0.77 8.88 9.81
C CYS A 162 -0.02 7.61 10.22
N GLY A 163 0.25 7.48 11.52
CA GLY A 163 0.56 6.19 12.12
C GLY A 163 -0.68 5.28 12.05
N ILE A 164 -0.50 4.05 11.58
CA ILE A 164 -1.61 3.12 11.35
C ILE A 164 -1.68 1.98 12.38
N LYS A 165 -2.91 1.63 12.76
CA LYS A 165 -3.20 0.46 13.60
C LYS A 165 -3.75 -0.73 12.82
N GLU A 166 -4.32 -0.49 11.63
CA GLU A 166 -4.86 -1.55 10.76
C GLU A 166 -4.57 -1.19 9.30
N SER A 167 -4.21 -2.18 8.49
CA SER A 167 -4.11 -2.10 7.03
C SER A 167 -4.26 -3.50 6.43
N VAL A 168 -4.67 -3.57 5.17
CA VAL A 168 -4.84 -4.79 4.37
C VAL A 168 -4.55 -4.52 2.91
N CYS A 169 -4.30 -5.58 2.14
CA CYS A 169 -3.60 -5.61 0.87
C CYS A 169 -2.16 -5.09 0.97
N SER A 170 -1.24 -5.73 0.26
CA SER A 170 0.20 -5.47 0.32
C SER A 170 0.78 -4.96 -0.99
N TYR A 171 -0.03 -4.25 -1.80
CA TYR A 171 0.36 -3.77 -3.14
C TYR A 171 1.74 -3.09 -3.14
N ALA A 172 2.02 -2.30 -2.09
CA ALA A 172 3.32 -1.68 -1.89
C ALA A 172 3.61 -1.36 -0.42
N TYR A 173 4.80 -1.71 0.05
CA TYR A 173 5.31 -1.26 1.34
C TYR A 173 6.83 -1.12 1.34
N ALA A 174 7.35 -0.13 2.07
CA ALA A 174 8.76 0.01 2.34
C ALA A 174 9.10 -0.48 3.75
N ILE A 175 10.25 -1.12 3.92
CA ILE A 175 10.69 -1.69 5.21
C ILE A 175 12.16 -1.38 5.47
N LYS A 176 12.52 -1.04 6.72
CA LYS A 176 13.92 -0.87 7.14
C LYS A 176 14.61 -2.22 7.39
N TYR A 177 15.93 -2.25 7.31
CA TYR A 177 16.74 -3.44 7.58
C TYR A 177 16.39 -4.15 8.90
N HIS A 178 16.37 -3.40 10.02
CA HIS A 178 16.09 -4.00 11.34
C HIS A 178 14.63 -4.44 11.47
N ALA A 179 13.71 -3.73 10.83
CA ALA A 179 12.31 -4.11 10.76
C ALA A 179 12.12 -5.40 9.95
N ALA A 180 12.87 -5.58 8.86
CA ALA A 180 12.90 -6.83 8.10
C ALA A 180 13.40 -8.01 8.96
N GLN A 181 14.43 -7.81 9.77
CA GLN A 181 14.89 -8.84 10.73
C GLN A 181 13.82 -9.18 11.78
N LYS A 182 13.18 -8.16 12.39
CA LYS A 182 12.07 -8.35 13.33
C LYS A 182 10.92 -9.12 12.68
N LEU A 183 10.56 -8.73 11.47
CA LEU A 183 9.46 -9.33 10.72
C LEU A 183 9.74 -10.80 10.37
N LEU A 184 10.93 -11.13 9.87
CA LEU A 184 11.32 -12.53 9.62
C LEU A 184 11.38 -13.36 10.91
N ALA A 185 11.80 -12.77 12.03
CA ALA A 185 11.77 -13.46 13.32
C ALA A 185 10.33 -13.82 13.72
N ALA A 186 9.39 -12.87 13.59
CA ALA A 186 7.97 -13.09 13.87
C ALA A 186 7.31 -14.08 12.91
N LEU A 187 7.76 -14.10 11.65
CA LEU A 187 7.16 -14.85 10.57
C LEU A 187 7.74 -16.26 10.36
N SER A 188 8.85 -16.59 11.00
CA SER A 188 9.53 -17.87 10.77
C SER A 188 10.20 -18.43 12.03
N VAL A 189 11.10 -17.66 12.65
CA VAL A 189 12.03 -18.22 13.67
C VAL A 189 11.38 -18.37 15.04
N SER A 190 10.57 -17.40 15.45
CA SER A 190 10.00 -17.33 16.79
C SER A 190 8.63 -16.63 16.77
N PRO A 191 7.61 -17.24 16.13
CA PRO A 191 6.27 -16.70 16.11
C PRO A 191 5.69 -16.68 17.53
N SER A 192 5.58 -15.48 18.10
CA SER A 192 4.93 -15.27 19.39
C SER A 192 3.41 -15.28 19.24
N ASP A 193 2.69 -15.53 20.33
CA ASP A 193 1.23 -15.43 20.33
C ASP A 193 0.74 -13.98 20.11
N GLN A 194 1.61 -12.98 20.30
CA GLN A 194 1.34 -11.59 19.91
C GLN A 194 1.35 -11.41 18.39
N ALA A 195 2.28 -12.07 17.68
CA ALA A 195 2.41 -11.98 16.23
C ALA A 195 1.40 -12.88 15.50
N MET A 196 1.23 -14.12 15.98
CA MET A 196 0.33 -15.14 15.42
C MET A 196 -0.57 -15.73 16.51
N PRO A 197 -1.58 -14.99 16.98
CA PRO A 197 -2.48 -15.50 18.00
C PRO A 197 -3.17 -16.80 17.55
N PRO A 198 -3.51 -17.72 18.47
CA PRO A 198 -4.28 -18.91 18.15
C PRO A 198 -5.65 -18.56 17.52
N GLY A 199 -6.06 -19.30 16.50
CA GLY A 199 -7.36 -19.11 15.83
C GLY A 199 -7.48 -17.91 14.87
N GLU A 200 -6.47 -17.05 14.80
CA GLU A 200 -6.48 -15.86 13.95
C GLU A 200 -5.93 -16.13 12.52
N PRO A 201 -6.38 -15.42 11.47
CA PRO A 201 -5.78 -15.55 10.13
C PRO A 201 -4.31 -15.10 10.11
N ILE A 202 -3.49 -15.82 9.34
CA ILE A 202 -2.05 -15.53 9.12
C ILE A 202 -1.73 -15.23 7.64
N ILE A 203 -2.75 -14.83 6.87
CA ILE A 203 -2.56 -14.26 5.54
C ILE A 203 -1.63 -13.04 5.69
N PHE A 204 -0.68 -12.89 4.78
CA PHE A 204 0.49 -12.02 4.96
C PHE A 204 0.12 -10.58 5.33
N ASP A 205 -0.75 -9.95 4.55
CA ASP A 205 -1.19 -8.57 4.74
C ASP A 205 -1.95 -8.39 6.07
N VAL A 206 -2.86 -9.30 6.41
CA VAL A 206 -3.61 -9.29 7.68
C VAL A 206 -2.66 -9.42 8.87
N LEU A 207 -1.68 -10.32 8.79
CA LEU A 207 -0.67 -10.48 9.82
C LEU A 207 0.20 -9.22 9.94
N LEU A 208 0.66 -8.66 8.83
CA LEU A 208 1.46 -7.45 8.80
C LEU A 208 0.71 -6.26 9.41
N GLY A 209 -0.57 -6.09 9.04
CA GLY A 209 -1.45 -5.08 9.63
C GLY A 209 -1.61 -5.25 11.14
N ARG A 210 -1.72 -6.48 11.64
CA ARG A 210 -1.76 -6.78 13.08
C ARG A 210 -0.45 -6.40 13.79
N LEU A 211 0.70 -6.64 13.16
CA LEU A 211 2.00 -6.24 13.72
C LEU A 211 2.13 -4.71 13.82
N CYS A 212 1.53 -3.96 12.90
CA CYS A 212 1.37 -2.51 13.05
C CYS A 212 0.46 -2.16 14.24
N GLY A 213 -0.74 -2.75 14.31
CA GLY A 213 -1.73 -2.46 15.35
C GLY A 213 -1.29 -2.76 16.79
N THR A 214 -0.46 -3.78 16.96
CA THR A 214 0.10 -4.15 18.27
C THR A 214 1.32 -3.33 18.67
N GLY A 215 1.79 -2.43 17.79
CA GLY A 215 3.03 -1.69 17.98
C GLY A 215 4.29 -2.54 17.85
N TYR A 216 4.17 -3.78 17.34
CA TYR A 216 5.33 -4.62 17.04
C TYR A 216 6.18 -3.98 15.93
N LEU A 217 5.52 -3.37 14.94
CA LEU A 217 6.13 -2.50 13.94
C LEU A 217 5.54 -1.09 14.07
N LYS A 218 6.40 -0.06 13.97
CA LYS A 218 5.96 1.32 13.78
C LYS A 218 5.60 1.55 12.32
N CYS A 219 4.31 1.65 12.02
CA CYS A 219 3.82 1.74 10.64
C CYS A 219 3.20 3.10 10.34
N ILE A 220 3.56 3.67 9.19
CA ILE A 220 2.98 4.92 8.66
C ILE A 220 2.37 4.63 7.29
N SER A 221 1.20 5.19 7.00
CA SER A 221 0.54 5.08 5.70
C SER A 221 -0.11 6.39 5.30
N SER A 222 -0.48 6.50 4.03
CA SER A 222 -1.38 7.54 3.55
C SER A 222 -2.81 7.05 3.44
N TYR A 223 -3.78 7.96 3.39
CA TYR A 223 -5.10 7.71 2.82
C TYR A 223 -5.50 8.87 1.92
N PRO A 224 -6.03 8.63 0.71
CA PRO A 224 -6.07 7.34 0.03
C PRO A 224 -4.66 6.73 -0.21
N SER A 225 -4.63 5.50 -0.71
CA SER A 225 -3.39 4.81 -1.09
C SER A 225 -2.60 5.63 -2.14
N LEU A 226 -1.25 5.56 -2.13
CA LEU A 226 -0.43 6.17 -3.19
C LEU A 226 -0.36 5.26 -4.42
N MET A 227 -0.34 3.95 -4.19
CA MET A 227 -0.26 2.93 -5.22
C MET A 227 -1.54 2.10 -5.23
N GLY A 228 -1.99 1.78 -6.43
CA GLY A 228 -3.18 1.00 -6.67
C GLY A 228 -2.86 -0.28 -7.43
N VAL A 229 -3.89 -0.86 -8.05
CA VAL A 229 -3.76 -2.12 -8.76
C VAL A 229 -4.14 -1.97 -10.22
N TRP A 230 -3.30 -2.54 -11.08
CA TRP A 230 -3.52 -2.69 -12.51
C TRP A 230 -4.44 -3.88 -12.79
N LYS A 231 -5.41 -3.69 -13.68
CA LYS A 231 -6.32 -4.75 -14.14
C LYS A 231 -6.23 -4.86 -15.66
N PRO A 232 -5.54 -5.87 -16.21
CA PRO A 232 -5.45 -6.04 -17.65
C PRO A 232 -6.81 -6.37 -18.26
N ALA A 233 -6.98 -6.03 -19.54
CA ALA A 233 -8.15 -6.42 -20.33
C ALA A 233 -8.26 -7.96 -20.43
N GLY A 234 -9.50 -8.46 -20.51
CA GLY A 234 -9.81 -9.88 -20.60
C GLY A 234 -10.27 -10.48 -19.26
N SER A 235 -9.97 -11.77 -19.06
CA SER A 235 -10.50 -12.54 -17.92
C SER A 235 -10.03 -12.01 -16.58
N ARG A 236 -10.92 -12.07 -15.58
CA ARG A 236 -10.63 -11.75 -14.18
C ARG A 236 -9.61 -12.71 -13.56
N SER A 237 -9.41 -13.89 -14.13
CA SER A 237 -8.33 -14.79 -13.69
C SER A 237 -6.92 -14.20 -13.91
N LYS A 238 -6.79 -13.13 -14.71
CA LYS A 238 -5.54 -12.38 -14.88
C LYS A 238 -5.35 -11.25 -13.86
N HIS A 239 -6.29 -11.08 -12.93
CA HIS A 239 -6.31 -9.94 -12.02
C HIS A 239 -5.64 -10.21 -10.68
N SER A 240 -5.54 -11.45 -10.23
CA SER A 240 -4.83 -11.87 -9.02
C SER A 240 -4.82 -13.40 -8.94
N ASP A 241 -3.69 -13.96 -8.52
CA ASP A 241 -3.53 -15.41 -8.31
C ASP A 241 -3.76 -15.81 -6.84
N ILE A 242 -4.16 -14.87 -5.96
CA ILE A 242 -4.38 -15.14 -4.52
C ILE A 242 -5.69 -15.90 -4.30
N GLN A 243 -6.75 -15.47 -4.99
CA GLN A 243 -8.04 -16.13 -4.96
C GLN A 243 -8.22 -16.85 -6.29
N ASP A 244 -8.49 -18.16 -6.24
CA ASP A 244 -9.21 -18.83 -7.30
C ASP A 244 -10.62 -18.23 -7.33
N LEU A 245 -10.76 -17.06 -7.95
CA LEU A 245 -12.02 -16.64 -8.51
C LEU A 245 -12.33 -17.73 -9.53
N LYS A 246 -13.02 -18.80 -9.09
CA LYS A 246 -13.69 -19.74 -10.00
C LYS A 246 -14.31 -18.86 -11.06
N ASP A 247 -13.99 -19.14 -12.32
CA ASP A 247 -14.56 -18.43 -13.46
C ASP A 247 -15.99 -18.08 -13.10
N PRO A 248 -16.41 -16.81 -13.25
CA PRO A 248 -17.74 -16.46 -12.85
C PRO A 248 -18.72 -17.39 -13.58
N ALA A 249 -19.96 -17.50 -13.06
CA ALA A 249 -21.03 -18.09 -13.85
C ALA A 249 -20.94 -17.59 -15.30
N PRO A 250 -21.23 -18.41 -16.34
CA PRO A 250 -20.99 -18.16 -17.77
C PRO A 250 -21.61 -16.87 -18.38
N THR A 251 -22.12 -15.97 -17.53
CA THR A 251 -22.76 -14.69 -17.79
C THR A 251 -21.89 -13.46 -17.51
N GLU A 252 -20.68 -13.57 -16.94
CA GLU A 252 -19.79 -12.40 -16.81
C GLU A 252 -18.97 -12.19 -18.09
N THR A 253 -19.27 -11.12 -18.81
CA THR A 253 -18.49 -10.65 -19.94
C THR A 253 -17.10 -10.18 -19.46
N PRO A 254 -16.00 -10.69 -20.04
CA PRO A 254 -14.66 -10.18 -19.78
C PRO A 254 -14.61 -8.66 -19.97
N SER A 255 -13.82 -7.96 -19.16
CA SER A 255 -13.63 -6.52 -19.38
C SER A 255 -12.94 -6.31 -20.72
N GLU A 256 -13.59 -5.61 -21.64
CA GLU A 256 -13.03 -5.30 -22.95
C GLU A 256 -11.86 -4.29 -22.86
N VAL A 257 -11.75 -3.59 -21.73
CA VAL A 257 -10.76 -2.53 -21.50
C VAL A 257 -9.95 -2.81 -20.24
N ALA A 258 -8.67 -2.45 -20.25
CA ALA A 258 -7.83 -2.46 -19.07
C ALA A 258 -8.17 -1.29 -18.15
N GLY A 259 -7.89 -1.42 -16.86
CA GLY A 259 -8.20 -0.40 -15.87
C GLY A 259 -7.12 -0.29 -14.80
N SER A 260 -7.15 0.84 -14.10
CA SER A 260 -6.35 1.08 -12.91
C SER A 260 -7.28 1.47 -11.77
N LEU A 261 -7.10 0.85 -10.61
CA LEU A 261 -7.95 1.06 -9.44
C LEU A 261 -7.14 1.73 -8.33
N GLY A 262 -7.65 2.84 -7.80
CA GLY A 262 -7.03 3.54 -6.66
C GLY A 262 -5.88 4.48 -7.05
N VAL A 263 -5.75 4.83 -8.33
CA VAL A 263 -4.77 5.82 -8.83
C VAL A 263 -5.50 6.87 -9.69
N MET A 264 -5.21 8.16 -9.48
CA MET A 264 -5.82 9.25 -10.26
C MET A 264 -5.28 9.31 -11.68
N TYR A 265 -3.98 9.58 -11.86
CA TYR A 265 -3.34 9.67 -13.18
C TYR A 265 -2.46 8.45 -13.43
N SER A 266 -3.11 7.30 -13.66
CA SER A 266 -2.46 6.00 -13.89
C SER A 266 -1.33 6.07 -14.92
N THR A 267 -0.15 5.57 -14.54
CA THR A 267 0.99 5.43 -15.46
C THR A 267 0.65 4.46 -16.59
N MET A 268 0.00 3.34 -16.26
CA MET A 268 -0.33 2.31 -17.22
C MET A 268 -1.38 2.76 -18.24
N LEU A 269 -2.41 3.53 -17.84
CA LEU A 269 -3.39 4.08 -18.78
C LEU A 269 -2.84 5.23 -19.63
N ASN A 270 -1.84 5.96 -19.12
CA ASN A 270 -1.20 7.06 -19.84
C ASN A 270 0.03 6.64 -20.67
N LEU A 271 0.31 5.34 -20.80
CA LEU A 271 1.47 4.83 -21.56
C LEU A 271 1.61 5.44 -22.97
N PRO A 272 0.56 5.54 -23.81
CA PRO A 272 0.70 6.13 -25.14
C PRO A 272 1.17 7.59 -25.10
N ALA A 273 0.63 8.40 -24.18
CA ALA A 273 1.02 9.80 -24.02
C ALA A 273 2.48 9.92 -23.55
N LEU A 274 2.88 9.08 -22.59
CA LEU A 274 4.25 9.07 -22.04
C LEU A 274 5.28 8.61 -23.07
N LEU A 275 4.95 7.60 -23.89
CA LEU A 275 5.82 7.11 -24.96
C LEU A 275 6.04 8.16 -26.06
N ASP A 276 5.03 8.98 -26.34
CA ASP A 276 5.12 10.11 -27.27
C ASP A 276 5.84 11.33 -26.66
N GLY A 277 6.29 11.25 -25.40
CA GLY A 277 6.93 12.37 -24.69
C GLY A 277 5.98 13.53 -24.38
N ARG A 278 4.66 13.28 -24.34
CA ARG A 278 3.67 14.31 -24.03
C ARG A 278 3.70 14.63 -22.53
N SER A 279 3.45 15.90 -22.22
CA SER A 279 3.36 16.38 -20.84
C SER A 279 1.94 16.41 -20.28
N LEU A 280 0.93 16.15 -21.10
CA LEU A 280 -0.48 16.11 -20.72
C LEU A 280 -0.89 14.66 -20.50
N VAL A 281 -1.45 14.36 -19.34
CA VAL A 281 -1.98 13.05 -18.96
C VAL A 281 -3.44 13.15 -18.58
N HIS A 282 -4.16 12.03 -18.67
CA HIS A 282 -5.59 11.96 -18.39
C HIS A 282 -5.85 11.17 -17.10
N SER A 283 -6.88 11.58 -16.38
CA SER A 283 -7.37 10.86 -15.21
C SER A 283 -7.90 9.47 -15.60
N ALA A 284 -7.59 8.47 -14.79
CA ALA A 284 -8.20 7.14 -14.80
C ALA A 284 -9.62 7.15 -14.21
N VAL A 285 -9.97 8.23 -13.50
CA VAL A 285 -11.23 8.42 -12.79
C VAL A 285 -12.09 9.43 -13.56
N ALA A 286 -13.32 9.06 -13.87
CA ALA A 286 -14.29 9.94 -14.53
C ALA A 286 -14.83 11.01 -13.55
N ASP A 287 -15.40 12.08 -14.09
CA ASP A 287 -16.12 13.13 -13.35
C ASP A 287 -15.33 13.82 -12.21
N VAL A 288 -14.01 13.88 -12.36
CA VAL A 288 -13.11 14.62 -11.46
C VAL A 288 -12.93 16.07 -11.89
N LEU A 289 -12.56 16.94 -10.93
CA LEU A 289 -12.33 18.37 -11.18
C LEU A 289 -11.26 18.63 -12.25
N SER A 290 -10.21 17.81 -12.25
CA SER A 290 -9.08 17.89 -13.18
C SER A 290 -9.00 16.61 -14.02
N PRO A 291 -9.77 16.50 -15.13
CA PRO A 291 -9.73 15.30 -15.98
C PRO A 291 -8.42 15.18 -16.77
N GLU A 292 -7.67 16.28 -16.91
CA GLU A 292 -6.37 16.34 -17.54
C GLU A 292 -5.38 17.04 -16.62
N LEU A 293 -4.12 16.59 -16.62
CA LEU A 293 -3.05 17.18 -15.84
C LEU A 293 -1.83 17.41 -16.72
N LYS A 294 -1.30 18.62 -16.68
CA LYS A 294 0.02 18.91 -17.25
C LYS A 294 1.07 18.65 -16.19
N LEU A 295 2.01 17.75 -16.48
CA LEU A 295 3.08 17.36 -15.55
C LEU A 295 3.95 18.55 -15.08
N SER A 296 4.06 19.61 -15.90
CA SER A 296 4.78 20.84 -15.53
C SER A 296 4.05 21.72 -14.52
N GLU A 297 2.75 21.52 -14.33
CA GLU A 297 1.90 22.32 -13.43
C GLU A 297 1.74 21.65 -12.05
N VAL A 298 2.31 20.46 -11.86
CA VAL A 298 2.25 19.73 -10.59
C VAL A 298 3.17 20.41 -9.58
N GLN A 299 2.55 20.99 -8.54
CA GLN A 299 3.26 21.63 -7.43
C GLN A 299 3.19 20.75 -6.20
N LEU A 300 4.26 20.77 -5.40
CA LEU A 300 4.24 20.19 -4.07
C LEU A 300 3.35 21.03 -3.18
N THR A 301 2.52 20.34 -2.40
CA THR A 301 1.64 21.00 -1.43
C THR A 301 2.05 20.64 -0.01
N GLU A 302 2.19 21.67 0.83
CA GLU A 302 2.36 21.48 2.27
C GLU A 302 0.99 21.39 2.94
N GLY A 303 0.90 20.49 3.91
CA GLY A 303 -0.23 20.32 4.81
C GLY A 303 0.08 20.74 6.25
N GLY A 304 -0.82 20.37 7.15
CA GLY A 304 -0.70 20.62 8.58
C GLY A 304 -0.98 19.36 9.41
N LEU A 305 -0.63 19.41 10.69
CA LEU A 305 -1.01 18.37 11.65
C LEU A 305 -2.41 18.64 12.20
N TYR A 306 -3.17 17.56 12.34
CA TYR A 306 -4.53 17.58 12.85
C TYR A 306 -4.74 16.44 13.83
N LYS A 307 -5.74 16.57 14.70
CA LYS A 307 -6.24 15.50 15.58
C LYS A 307 -7.74 15.37 15.44
N SER A 308 -8.21 14.13 15.59
CA SER A 308 -9.63 13.82 15.75
C SER A 308 -9.95 13.60 17.22
N ASP A 309 -10.93 14.33 17.74
CA ASP A 309 -11.49 14.14 19.07
C ASP A 309 -13.02 14.12 18.97
N HIS A 310 -13.63 12.99 19.35
CA HIS A 310 -15.07 12.73 19.22
C HIS A 310 -15.67 13.09 17.83
N GLY A 311 -14.95 12.75 16.75
CA GLY A 311 -15.37 13.01 15.37
C GLY A 311 -15.18 14.45 14.88
N ARG A 312 -14.63 15.33 15.72
CA ARG A 312 -14.25 16.69 15.34
C ARG A 312 -12.76 16.77 15.06
N ILE A 313 -12.42 17.47 13.98
CA ILE A 313 -11.04 17.64 13.52
C ILE A 313 -10.53 19.01 13.93
N TYR A 314 -9.36 19.04 14.57
CA TYR A 314 -8.71 20.26 15.05
C TYR A 314 -7.27 20.32 14.54
N SER A 315 -6.84 21.50 14.12
CA SER A 315 -5.43 21.75 13.80
C SER A 315 -4.58 21.66 15.06
N VAL A 316 -3.43 21.01 14.96
CA VAL A 316 -2.39 20.99 15.99
C VAL A 316 -1.38 22.07 15.61
N THR A 317 -1.43 23.21 16.29
CA THR A 317 -0.34 24.18 16.23
C THR A 317 0.82 23.64 17.06
N GLY A 318 1.99 23.49 16.42
CA GLY A 318 3.27 23.29 17.11
C GLY A 318 3.64 24.49 17.98
#